data_AF-A0A644Y2D3-F1
#
_entry.id   AF-A0A644Y2D3-F1
#
_cell.length_a   1.000
_cell.length_b   1.000
_cell.length_c   1.000
_cell.angle_alpha   90.00
_cell.angle_beta   90.00
_cell.angle_gamma   90.00
#
_symmetry.space_group_name_H-M   'P 1'
#
loop_
_entity.id
_entity.type
_entity.pdbx_description
1 polymer ?
#
loop_
_entity_poly.entity_id
_entity_poly.type
_entity_poly.pdbx_seq_one_letter_code
_entity_poly.pdbx_strand_id
1 'polypeptide(L)' 'MVDAVMALDEAFMHETGADEGQVYDDDAAYDYMHDKMMAKFAEQKMYMLRLVEDYMDYNERYLESLGLIDWA' A
#
# COMPACT_ATOMS: atom_id res chain seq x y z
N MET A 1 -4.81 6.44 -11.37
CA MET A 1 -4.37 6.77 -10.00
C MET A 1 -4.32 5.50 -9.16
N VAL A 2 -5.36 4.65 -9.20
CA VAL A 2 -5.32 3.30 -8.62
C VAL A 2 -4.15 2.46 -9.19
N ASP A 3 -3.99 2.40 -10.51
CA ASP A 3 -2.84 1.69 -11.12
C ASP A 3 -1.49 2.19 -10.61
N ALA A 4 -1.40 3.46 -10.21
CA ALA A 4 -0.16 4.03 -9.69
C ALA A 4 0.10 3.61 -8.24
N VAL A 5 -0.92 3.48 -7.39
CA VAL A 5 -0.73 2.96 -6.03
C VAL A 5 -0.42 1.46 -6.06
N MET A 6 -1.11 0.69 -6.91
CA MET A 6 -0.81 -0.74 -7.11
C MET A 6 0.63 -0.99 -7.58
N ALA A 7 1.13 -0.19 -8.52
CA ALA A 7 2.51 -0.31 -8.98
C ALA A 7 3.54 0.07 -7.90
N LEU A 8 3.17 0.96 -6.97
CA LEU A 8 4.04 1.30 -5.83
C LEU A 8 4.03 0.21 -4.76
N ASP A 9 2.88 -0.41 -4.53
CA ASP A 9 2.74 -1.57 -3.64
C ASP A 9 3.56 -2.76 -4.15
N GLU A 10 3.46 -3.07 -5.44
CA GLU A 10 4.30 -4.10 -6.08
C GLU A 10 5.80 -3.78 -5.96
N ALA A 11 6.18 -2.51 -6.18
CA ALA A 11 7.56 -2.08 -6.00
C ALA A 11 8.02 -2.21 -4.54
N PHE A 12 7.17 -1.86 -3.57
CA PHE A 12 7.48 -1.99 -2.15
C PHE A 12 7.65 -3.46 -1.76
N MET A 13 6.75 -4.35 -2.20
CA MET A 13 6.87 -5.79 -1.96
C MET A 13 8.18 -6.34 -2.51
N HIS A 14 8.56 -5.93 -3.72
CA HIS A 14 9.82 -6.35 -4.33
C HIS A 14 11.06 -5.78 -3.61
N GLU A 15 11.03 -4.51 -3.22
CA GLU A 15 12.14 -3.86 -2.50
C GLU A 15 12.37 -4.43 -1.10
N THR A 16 11.31 -4.90 -0.44
CA THR A 16 11.35 -5.49 0.91
C THR A 16 11.50 -7.00 0.90
N GLY A 17 11.34 -7.65 -0.25
CA GLY A 17 11.31 -9.11 -0.40
C GLY A 17 10.03 -9.74 0.17
N ALA A 18 8.96 -8.97 0.36
CA ALA A 18 7.67 -9.49 0.79
C ALA A 18 7.07 -10.45 -0.26
N ASP A 19 7.37 -10.21 -1.54
CA ASP A 19 7.07 -11.14 -2.65
C ASP A 19 7.88 -12.46 -2.56
N GLU A 20 9.00 -12.46 -1.85
CA GLU A 20 9.85 -13.62 -1.55
C GLU A 20 9.54 -14.25 -0.18
N GLY A 21 8.48 -13.80 0.50
CA GLY A 21 8.01 -14.35 1.78
C GLY A 21 8.58 -13.68 3.03
N GLN A 22 9.21 -12.51 2.90
CA GLN A 22 9.46 -11.64 4.06
C GLN A 22 8.15 -11.06 4.60
N VAL A 23 8.19 -10.54 5.83
CA VAL A 23 7.04 -9.86 6.44
C VAL A 23 6.74 -8.58 5.66
N TYR A 24 5.48 -8.44 5.24
CA TYR A 24 4.95 -7.19 4.72
C TYR A 24 4.61 -6.28 5.91
N ASP A 25 5.36 -5.18 6.04
CA ASP A 25 5.12 -4.12 7.03
C ASP A 25 4.13 -3.11 6.42
N ASP A 26 2.88 -3.15 6.89
CA ASP A 26 1.76 -2.36 6.37
C ASP A 26 1.88 -0.87 6.67
N ASP A 27 2.38 -0.52 7.87
CA ASP A 27 2.72 0.85 8.24
C ASP A 27 3.79 1.43 7.30
N ALA A 28 4.87 0.67 7.05
CA ALA A 28 5.94 1.11 6.14
C ALA A 28 5.47 1.18 4.68
N ALA A 29 4.60 0.26 4.24
CA ALA A 29 4.02 0.27 2.91
C ALA A 29 3.12 1.50 2.70
N TYR A 30 2.30 1.84 3.71
CA TYR A 30 1.46 3.02 3.70
C TYR A 30 2.29 4.30 3.52
N ASP A 31 3.33 4.50 4.34
CA ASP A 31 4.20 5.67 4.25
C ASP A 31 4.89 5.77 2.88
N TYR A 32 5.41 4.66 2.37
CA TYR A 32 6.07 4.58 1.07
C TYR A 32 5.14 5.00 -0.08
N MET A 33 3.92 4.46 -0.11
CA MET A 33 2.94 4.76 -1.14
C MET A 33 2.42 6.19 -1.00
N HIS A 34 2.14 6.63 0.23
CA HIS A 34 1.63 7.96 0.53
C HIS A 34 2.56 9.06 0.03
N ASP A 35 3.85 8.98 0.39
CA ASP A 35 4.85 9.98 0.00
C ASP A 35 5.00 10.08 -1.52
N LYS A 36 5.06 8.92 -2.20
CA LYS A 36 5.24 8.89 -3.66
C LYS A 36 4.00 9.32 -4.42
N MET A 37 2.80 8.97 -3.94
CA MET A 37 1.55 9.41 -4.55
C MET A 37 1.34 10.92 -4.39
N MET A 38 1.65 11.48 -3.23
CA MET A 38 1.64 12.93 -3.00
C MET A 38 2.67 13.68 -3.85
N ALA A 39 3.85 13.10 -4.06
CA ALA A 39 4.88 13.69 -4.92
C ALA A 39 4.47 13.65 -6.40
N LYS A 40 3.90 12.53 -6.86
CA LYS A 40 3.51 12.31 -8.26
C LYS A 40 2.28 13.12 -8.66
N PHE A 41 1.32 13.28 -7.77
CA PHE A 41 0.06 14.00 -8.02
C PHE A 41 -0.07 15.20 -7.07
N ALA A 42 0.92 16.10 -7.13
CA ALA A 42 1.07 17.20 -6.19
C ALA A 42 -0.13 18.16 -6.13
N GLU A 43 -0.86 18.33 -7.23
CA GLU A 43 -2.07 19.16 -7.28
C GLU A 43 -3.30 18.48 -6.65
N GLN A 44 -3.28 17.15 -6.53
CA GLN A 44 -4.37 16.33 -6.00
C GLN A 44 -4.01 15.69 -4.65
N LYS A 45 -3.00 16.20 -3.93
CA LYS A 45 -2.45 15.61 -2.69
C LYS A 45 -3.51 15.16 -1.68
N MET A 46 -4.52 15.99 -1.40
CA MET A 46 -5.59 15.65 -0.46
C MET A 46 -6.39 14.41 -0.90
N TYR A 47 -6.60 14.24 -2.21
CA TYR A 47 -7.26 13.06 -2.75
C TYR A 47 -6.34 11.83 -2.75
N MET A 48 -5.03 12.02 -2.87
CA MET A 48 -4.06 10.92 -2.84
C MET A 48 -3.92 10.33 -1.45
N LEU A 49 -3.96 11.15 -0.41
CA LEU A 49 -4.00 10.68 0.98
C LEU A 49 -5.17 9.72 1.17
N ARG A 50 -6.38 10.16 0.78
CA ARG A 50 -7.58 9.32 0.90
C ARG A 50 -7.51 8.05 0.03
N LEU A 51 -6.97 8.16 -1.18
CA LEU A 51 -6.84 7.02 -2.09
C LEU A 51 -5.93 5.93 -1.52
N VAL A 52 -4.82 6.30 -0.88
CA VAL A 52 -3.88 5.35 -0.29
C VAL A 52 -4.51 4.67 0.93
N GLU A 53 -5.20 5.43 1.79
CA GLU A 53 -6.01 4.85 2.90
C GLU A 53 -7.04 3.85 2.38
N ASP A 54 -7.88 4.25 1.42
CA ASP A 54 -8.94 3.39 0.88
C ASP A 54 -8.37 2.12 0.21
N TYR A 55 -7.17 2.20 -0.37
CA TYR A 55 -6.47 1.06 -0.96
C TYR A 55 -5.95 0.08 0.10
N MET A 56 -5.32 0.59 1.17
CA MET A 56 -4.83 -0.23 2.27
C MET A 56 -5.98 -0.89 3.02
N ASP A 57 -7.02 -0.14 3.37
CA ASP A 57 -8.23 -0.66 4.03
C ASP A 57 -8.89 -1.78 3.20
N TYR A 58 -8.90 -1.62 1.88
CA TYR A 58 -9.44 -2.65 0.98
C TYR A 58 -8.59 -3.93 1.01
N ASN A 59 -7.26 -3.80 0.90
CA ASN A 59 -6.35 -4.93 0.91
C ASN A 59 -6.38 -5.67 2.26
N GLU A 60 -6.35 -4.94 3.36
CA GLU A 60 -6.44 -5.50 4.72
C GLU A 60 -7.72 -6.31 4.87
N ARG A 61 -8.89 -5.72 4.58
CA ARG A 61 -10.18 -6.42 4.67
C ARG A 61 -10.26 -7.63 3.74
N TYR A 62 -9.66 -7.55 2.57
CA TYR A 62 -9.62 -8.67 1.64
C TYR A 62 -8.77 -9.82 2.19
N LEU A 63 -7.55 -9.54 2.65
CA LEU A 63 -6.65 -10.54 3.23
C LEU A 63 -7.22 -11.14 4.52
N GLU A 64 -7.85 -10.31 5.37
CA GLU A 64 -8.57 -10.77 6.57
C GLU A 64 -9.69 -11.73 6.19
N SER A 65 -10.48 -11.41 5.15
CA SER A 65 -11.57 -12.29 4.68
C SER A 65 -11.10 -13.65 4.19
N LEU A 66 -9.84 -13.76 3.77
CA LEU A 66 -9.18 -15.00 3.36
C LEU A 66 -8.45 -15.69 4.52
N GLY A 67 -8.38 -15.07 5.70
CA GLY A 67 -7.63 -15.58 6.85
C GLY A 67 -6.11 -15.53 6.63
N LEU A 68 -5.62 -14.56 5.87
CA LEU A 68 -4.20 -14.42 5.50
C LEU A 68 -3.45 -13.37 6.34
N ILE A 69 -4.12 -12.65 7.23
CA ILE A 69 -3.49 -11.71 8.18
C ILE A 69 -3.21 -12.44 9.49
N ASP A 70 -1.97 -12.30 9.96
CA ASP A 70 -1.57 -12.72 11.30
C ASP A 70 -1.33 -11.47 12.16
N TRP A 71 -2.09 -11.32 13.24
CA TRP A 71 -2.05 -10.16 14.16
C TRP A 71 -1.03 -10.36 15.31
N ALA A 72 0.00 -11.16 15.07
CA ALA A 72 0.94 -11.67 16.07
C ALA A 72 1.70 -10.59 16.86
#